data_AF-A0A8S1SGZ6-F1
#
_entry.id   AF-A0A8S1SGZ6-F1
#
_cell.length_a   1.000
_cell.length_b   1.000
_cell.length_c   1.000
_cell.angle_alpha   90.00
_cell.angle_beta   90.00
_cell.angle_gamma   90.00
#
_symmetry.space_group_name_H-M   'P 1'
#
loop_
_entity.id
_entity.type
_entity.pdbx_description
1 polymer ?
#
loop_
_entity_poly.entity_id
_entity_poly.type
_entity_poly.pdbx_seq_one_letter_code
_entity_poly.pdbx_strand_id
1 'polypeptide(L)'
;MKPQICLLGIQKFAKDKQVLKQLQEQLGDKFINPTEIIKPKMKPFCFLQFIDEEEKNKFVKLIEDNPELKLRLGQVHNENAFEKQLVKKIKQQKQNEEEVKQFQEKHQNRDVIERKENELALQTAPLYQIKYEEQIEQKMVELKKVIKKLRNQFIQKNGKEYAPDWILDTNLIKINDPIICDDQFRFNYRNKSEFTISYNSQKEVCVGFNVGSIQKNNDSVEQPNTCPVTPAIAMEIANKFQTYLQQSKFQPFNRQNGSGVWRMLSVRKSDRTKQLLISVSINKDNLNEDEYVLICDELITLFKTTYGEFSLEGLLLMHSNKLGQDLASSADDTKILYGNSYYQEIILDKKINISYNAFSQNHTPQCDKLYQVIIDLCKNKKITKFLDLCAGSGTIGICVSDQIQDILAIEMNQSSCKDANENYKINNLQNCQIICSKVEDVIKKVAQDLKSFEGKQQLMACLDPPRAGVLNNVIEAIRTCKGIDHIIYISCSPPQVIDNLIQLCLPQSKKNRAPGFKLVNVTLVDMFPQTSHFEAVFYLERDYGILSELM
;
A
#
# COMPACT_ATOMS: atom_id res chain seq x y z
N MET A 1 51.73 31.27 -50.92
CA MET A 1 50.54 30.47 -50.58
C MET A 1 49.36 31.42 -50.48
N LYS A 2 48.16 31.02 -50.93
CA LYS A 2 46.97 31.86 -50.71
C LYS A 2 46.72 31.99 -49.19
N PRO A 3 46.29 33.17 -48.72
CA PRO A 3 45.97 33.38 -47.31
C PRO A 3 44.83 32.46 -46.89
N GLN A 4 45.03 31.67 -45.83
CA GLN A 4 44.06 30.67 -45.38
C GLN A 4 43.91 30.62 -43.86
N ILE A 5 42.74 30.20 -43.40
CA ILE A 5 42.43 29.96 -41.99
C ILE A 5 41.74 28.61 -41.80
N CYS A 6 41.88 28.03 -40.62
CA CYS A 6 41.12 26.85 -40.22
C CYS A 6 39.91 27.29 -39.39
N LEU A 7 38.74 26.83 -39.79
CA LEU A 7 37.50 27.07 -39.07
C LEU A 7 36.99 25.77 -38.44
N LEU A 8 36.81 25.81 -37.12
CA LEU A 8 36.32 24.71 -36.29
C LEU A 8 34.82 24.87 -36.01
N GLY A 9 34.12 23.76 -35.75
CA GLY A 9 32.69 23.77 -35.40
C GLY A 9 31.74 23.54 -36.58
N ILE A 10 32.27 23.09 -37.71
CA ILE A 10 31.50 22.72 -38.90
C ILE A 10 30.91 21.31 -38.74
N GLN A 11 29.71 21.07 -39.25
CA GLN A 11 29.11 19.73 -39.22
C GLN A 11 29.95 18.73 -40.03
N LYS A 12 30.16 17.52 -39.48
CA LYS A 12 31.05 16.49 -40.06
C LYS A 12 30.74 16.12 -41.52
N PHE A 13 29.46 16.17 -41.89
CA PHE A 13 28.94 15.74 -43.20
C PHE A 13 28.53 16.90 -44.10
N ALA A 14 28.78 18.16 -43.68
CA ALA A 14 28.41 19.31 -44.48
C ALA A 14 29.21 19.35 -45.80
N LYS A 15 28.49 19.51 -46.91
CA LYS A 15 29.08 19.84 -48.22
C LYS A 15 29.45 21.32 -48.26
N ASP A 16 30.35 21.74 -49.15
CA ASP A 16 30.88 23.11 -49.22
C ASP A 16 29.76 24.18 -49.31
N LYS A 17 28.71 23.93 -50.09
CA LYS A 17 27.52 24.81 -50.16
C LYS A 17 26.79 24.94 -48.82
N GLN A 18 26.74 23.89 -48.01
CA GLN A 18 26.12 23.92 -46.69
C GLN A 18 27.01 24.65 -45.68
N VAL A 19 28.34 24.53 -45.81
CA VAL A 19 29.30 25.30 -45.02
C VAL A 19 29.15 26.79 -45.32
N LEU A 20 29.13 27.19 -46.60
CA LEU A 20 28.90 28.59 -47.00
C LEU A 20 27.57 29.13 -46.45
N LYS A 21 26.49 28.36 -46.60
CA LYS A 21 25.17 28.77 -46.11
C LYS A 21 25.18 28.97 -44.59
N GLN A 22 25.79 28.05 -43.84
CA GLN A 22 25.90 28.18 -42.38
C GLN A 22 26.72 29.41 -41.96
N LEU A 23 27.77 29.74 -42.70
CA LEU A 23 28.58 30.94 -42.44
C LEU A 23 27.80 32.22 -42.75
N GLN A 24 27.08 32.26 -43.87
CA GLN A 24 26.21 33.38 -44.24
C GLN A 24 25.09 33.59 -43.21
N GLU A 25 24.44 32.51 -42.75
CA GLU A 25 23.39 32.57 -41.73
C GLU A 25 23.90 33.12 -40.39
N GLN A 26 25.14 32.77 -40.01
CA GLN A 26 25.70 33.18 -38.72
C GLN A 26 26.37 34.55 -38.75
N LEU A 27 26.88 34.99 -39.90
CA LEU A 27 27.65 36.24 -40.05
C LEU A 27 26.87 37.37 -40.75
N GLY A 28 25.74 37.05 -41.39
CA GLY A 28 24.84 38.01 -42.03
C GLY A 28 25.51 38.84 -43.13
N ASP A 29 25.07 40.09 -43.27
CA ASP A 29 25.48 41.01 -44.35
C ASP A 29 26.97 41.42 -44.31
N LYS A 30 27.69 41.06 -43.25
CA LYS A 30 29.14 41.32 -43.08
C LYS A 30 30.01 40.15 -43.57
N PHE A 31 29.40 39.11 -44.12
CA PHE A 31 30.11 37.90 -44.57
C PHE A 31 31.05 38.19 -45.75
N ILE A 32 32.30 37.73 -45.61
CA ILE A 32 33.32 37.78 -46.67
C ILE A 32 33.42 36.40 -47.30
N ASN A 33 33.18 36.32 -48.61
CA ASN A 33 33.19 35.05 -49.35
C ASN A 33 34.63 34.51 -49.48
N PRO A 34 34.92 33.29 -49.00
CA PRO A 34 36.18 32.64 -49.29
C PRO A 34 36.24 32.25 -50.77
N THR A 35 37.44 32.33 -51.35
CA THR A 35 37.72 31.88 -52.72
C THR A 35 37.62 30.37 -52.88
N GLU A 36 37.97 29.62 -51.84
CA GLU A 36 37.93 28.17 -51.84
C GLU A 36 37.66 27.65 -50.42
N ILE A 37 36.90 26.55 -50.33
CA ILE A 37 36.65 25.82 -49.09
C ILE A 37 37.22 24.42 -49.25
N ILE A 38 38.23 24.10 -48.46
CA ILE A 38 38.82 22.77 -48.43
C ILE A 38 38.24 22.04 -47.20
N LYS A 39 37.38 21.05 -47.46
CA LYS A 39 36.70 20.28 -46.42
C LYS A 39 37.22 18.84 -46.36
N PRO A 40 37.98 18.47 -45.31
CA PRO A 40 38.35 17.08 -45.10
C PRO A 40 37.12 16.20 -44.81
N LYS A 41 37.10 15.00 -45.40
CA LYS A 41 35.97 14.07 -45.33
C LYS A 41 35.68 13.65 -43.87
N MET A 42 34.42 13.78 -43.44
CA MET A 42 33.96 13.40 -42.09
C MET A 42 34.62 14.11 -40.90
N LYS A 43 35.26 15.27 -41.12
CA LYS A 43 35.87 16.08 -40.04
C LYS A 43 34.99 17.25 -39.63
N PRO A 44 35.05 17.75 -38.39
CA PRO A 44 34.23 18.89 -37.95
C PRO A 44 34.90 20.28 -38.19
N PHE A 45 35.78 20.38 -39.18
CA PHE A 45 36.50 21.62 -39.53
C PHE A 45 36.70 21.75 -41.04
N CYS A 46 36.92 22.97 -41.54
CA CYS A 46 37.32 23.25 -42.92
C CYS A 46 38.46 24.28 -42.95
N PHE A 47 39.11 24.41 -44.11
CA PHE A 47 40.01 25.52 -44.40
C PHE A 47 39.35 26.47 -45.39
N LEU A 48 39.44 27.76 -45.11
CA LEU A 48 38.92 28.82 -45.97
C LEU A 48 40.10 29.60 -46.56
N GLN A 49 40.13 29.75 -47.89
CA GLN A 49 41.14 30.54 -48.59
C GLN A 49 40.56 31.89 -49.04
N PHE A 50 41.33 32.96 -48.92
CA PHE A 50 40.92 34.33 -49.29
C PHE A 50 41.76 34.88 -50.45
N ILE A 51 41.27 35.96 -51.07
CA ILE A 51 41.95 36.59 -52.21
C ILE A 51 43.29 37.19 -51.74
N ASP A 52 43.27 37.88 -50.60
CA ASP A 52 44.44 38.50 -50.00
C ASP A 52 44.41 38.44 -48.45
N GLU A 53 45.51 38.88 -47.84
CA GLU A 53 45.67 38.93 -46.38
C GLU A 53 44.70 39.92 -45.72
N GLU A 54 44.25 40.94 -46.46
CA GLU A 54 43.35 41.96 -45.93
C GLU A 54 41.95 41.37 -45.71
N GLU A 55 41.41 40.64 -46.69
CA GLU A 55 40.14 39.92 -46.57
C GLU A 55 40.18 38.84 -45.49
N LYS A 56 41.29 38.08 -45.43
CA LYS A 56 41.49 37.07 -44.39
C LYS A 56 41.43 37.70 -43.00
N ASN A 57 42.14 38.80 -42.78
CA ASN A 57 42.20 39.47 -41.48
C ASN A 57 40.86 40.14 -41.12
N LYS A 58 40.12 40.67 -42.10
CA LYS A 58 38.74 41.14 -41.89
C LYS A 58 37.82 40.00 -41.44
N PHE A 59 37.95 38.81 -42.05
CA PHE A 59 37.17 37.63 -41.64
C PHE A 59 37.53 37.13 -40.24
N VAL A 60 38.83 37.07 -39.92
CA VAL A 60 39.31 36.69 -38.57
C VAL A 60 38.73 37.61 -37.51
N LYS A 61 38.84 38.93 -37.73
CA LYS A 61 38.30 39.93 -36.81
C LYS A 61 36.79 39.80 -36.63
N LEU A 62 36.06 39.48 -37.70
CA LEU A 62 34.61 39.24 -37.63
C LEU A 62 34.26 38.06 -36.71
N ILE A 63 35.05 36.98 -36.71
CA ILE A 63 34.82 35.84 -35.82
C ILE A 63 35.21 36.19 -34.37
N GLU A 64 36.32 36.90 -34.16
CA GLU A 64 36.79 37.29 -32.83
C GLU A 64 35.85 38.30 -32.15
N ASP A 65 35.28 39.24 -32.89
CA ASP A 65 34.34 40.24 -32.39
C ASP A 65 32.96 39.65 -32.02
N ASN A 66 32.70 38.36 -32.31
CA ASN A 66 31.42 37.69 -32.06
C ASN A 66 31.61 36.40 -31.21
N PRO A 67 31.86 36.53 -29.89
CA PRO A 67 32.17 35.39 -29.00
C PRO A 67 31.01 34.39 -28.81
N GLU A 68 29.78 34.79 -29.14
CA GLU A 68 28.56 33.97 -29.08
C GLU A 68 28.49 32.93 -30.24
N LEU A 69 29.34 33.05 -31.27
CA LEU A 69 29.33 32.13 -32.40
C LEU A 69 29.77 30.71 -31.98
N LYS A 70 29.07 29.70 -32.50
CA LYS A 70 29.46 28.28 -32.32
C LYS A 70 30.74 27.91 -33.09
N LEU A 71 31.22 28.81 -33.96
CA LEU A 71 32.40 28.64 -34.80
C LEU A 71 33.64 29.22 -34.11
N ARG A 72 34.79 28.57 -34.28
CA ARG A 72 36.06 29.02 -33.65
C ARG A 72 37.21 28.97 -34.64
N LEU A 73 38.15 29.90 -34.50
CA LEU A 73 39.39 29.92 -35.28
C LEU A 73 40.38 28.89 -34.73
N GLY A 74 40.99 28.12 -35.64
CA GLY A 74 42.12 27.22 -35.34
C GLY A 74 43.42 27.75 -35.93
N GLN A 75 44.55 27.54 -35.24
CA GLN A 75 45.88 27.91 -35.74
C GLN A 75 46.32 27.00 -36.90
N VAL A 76 46.71 27.59 -38.03
CA VAL A 76 47.10 26.87 -39.27
C VAL A 76 48.61 26.81 -39.37
N HIS A 77 49.25 25.68 -39.02
CA HIS A 77 50.72 25.55 -39.21
C HIS A 77 51.15 24.34 -40.06
N ASN A 78 50.39 23.24 -40.13
CA ASN A 78 50.55 22.16 -41.12
C ASN A 78 49.36 21.17 -41.06
N GLU A 79 48.64 20.94 -42.15
CA GLU A 79 47.38 20.15 -42.18
C GLU A 79 47.57 18.71 -41.64
N ASN A 80 48.68 18.05 -42.00
CA ASN A 80 48.94 16.65 -41.64
C ASN A 80 49.34 16.44 -40.17
N ALA A 81 49.94 17.45 -39.53
CA ALA A 81 50.37 17.36 -38.14
C ALA A 81 49.19 17.54 -37.16
N PHE A 82 48.25 18.42 -37.51
CA PHE A 82 47.05 18.70 -36.71
C PHE A 82 46.10 17.50 -36.63
N GLU A 83 45.85 16.82 -37.76
CA GLU A 83 45.02 15.61 -37.76
C GLU A 83 45.59 14.51 -36.85
N LYS A 84 46.92 14.32 -36.85
CA LYS A 84 47.57 13.30 -36.01
C LYS A 84 47.43 13.60 -34.52
N GLN A 85 47.57 14.86 -34.10
CA GLN A 85 47.39 15.24 -32.68
C GLN A 85 45.93 15.13 -32.22
N LEU A 86 44.97 15.51 -33.08
CA LEU A 86 43.55 15.45 -32.74
C LEU A 86 43.07 14.00 -32.58
N VAL A 87 43.50 13.08 -33.46
CA VAL A 87 43.16 11.65 -33.39
C VAL A 87 43.77 10.99 -32.14
N LYS A 88 44.96 11.42 -31.71
CA LYS A 88 45.62 10.90 -30.50
C LYS A 88 44.90 11.33 -29.21
N LYS A 89 44.46 12.60 -29.13
CA LYS A 89 43.63 13.10 -28.02
C LYS A 89 42.25 12.41 -27.94
N ILE A 90 41.61 12.16 -29.08
CA ILE A 90 40.31 11.47 -29.13
C ILE A 90 40.42 10.00 -28.70
N LYS A 91 41.53 9.31 -29.02
CA LYS A 91 41.75 7.93 -28.56
C LYS A 91 41.99 7.82 -27.05
N GLN A 92 42.74 8.76 -26.46
CA GLN A 92 42.95 8.81 -25.00
C GLN A 92 41.67 9.19 -24.24
N GLN A 93 40.84 10.08 -24.79
CA GLN A 93 39.52 10.38 -24.21
C GLN A 93 38.58 9.17 -24.24
N LYS A 94 38.58 8.37 -25.33
CA LYS A 94 37.72 7.18 -25.43
C LYS A 94 38.07 6.07 -24.44
N GLN A 95 39.36 5.86 -24.14
CA GLN A 95 39.78 4.88 -23.12
C GLN A 95 39.35 5.31 -21.71
N ASN A 96 39.51 6.59 -21.37
CA ASN A 96 39.02 7.12 -20.09
C ASN A 96 37.48 7.19 -20.03
N GLU A 97 36.80 7.43 -21.16
CA GLU A 97 35.33 7.41 -21.24
C GLU A 97 34.75 5.99 -21.13
N GLU A 98 35.46 4.94 -21.54
CA GLU A 98 35.02 3.55 -21.37
C GLU A 98 35.16 3.08 -19.91
N GLU A 99 36.24 3.46 -19.21
CA GLU A 99 36.39 3.21 -17.77
C GLU A 99 35.42 4.04 -16.92
N VAL A 100 35.22 5.32 -17.28
CA VAL A 100 34.23 6.19 -16.63
C VAL A 100 32.80 5.78 -16.97
N LYS A 101 32.49 5.26 -18.16
CA LYS A 101 31.17 4.69 -18.48
C LYS A 101 30.89 3.43 -17.71
N GLN A 102 31.83 2.50 -17.57
CA GLN A 102 31.62 1.32 -16.74
C GLN A 102 31.43 1.68 -15.25
N PHE A 103 32.10 2.75 -14.79
CA PHE A 103 31.90 3.28 -13.44
C PHE A 103 30.58 4.04 -13.29
N GLN A 104 30.22 4.91 -14.24
CA GLN A 104 28.97 5.69 -14.26
C GLN A 104 27.73 4.85 -14.53
N GLU A 105 27.79 3.78 -15.33
CA GLU A 105 26.68 2.85 -15.54
C GLU A 105 26.44 2.00 -14.28
N LYS A 106 27.49 1.59 -13.57
CA LYS A 106 27.36 0.93 -12.26
C LYS A 106 26.81 1.87 -11.18
N HIS A 107 27.24 3.13 -11.16
CA HIS A 107 26.76 4.13 -10.19
C HIS A 107 25.39 4.70 -10.52
N GLN A 108 25.04 4.94 -11.80
CA GLN A 108 23.68 5.33 -12.20
C GLN A 108 22.67 4.22 -11.95
N ASN A 109 23.01 2.96 -12.21
CA ASN A 109 22.11 1.86 -11.87
C ASN A 109 21.93 1.72 -10.36
N ARG A 110 22.99 1.87 -9.56
CA ARG A 110 22.87 1.91 -8.09
C ARG A 110 22.02 3.08 -7.61
N ASP A 111 22.24 4.30 -8.11
CA ASP A 111 21.48 5.49 -7.74
C ASP A 111 19.99 5.37 -8.15
N VAL A 112 19.70 4.75 -9.30
CA VAL A 112 18.32 4.51 -9.76
C VAL A 112 17.65 3.41 -8.94
N ILE A 113 18.37 2.33 -8.63
CA ILE A 113 17.87 1.26 -7.76
C ILE A 113 17.59 1.83 -6.37
N GLU A 114 18.54 2.52 -5.73
CA GLU A 114 18.38 3.11 -4.40
C GLU A 114 17.25 4.15 -4.36
N ARG A 115 17.04 4.93 -5.42
CA ARG A 115 15.89 5.85 -5.53
C ARG A 115 14.56 5.10 -5.61
N LYS A 116 14.44 4.10 -6.48
CA LYS A 116 13.22 3.28 -6.61
C LYS A 116 12.91 2.50 -5.33
N GLU A 117 13.93 1.96 -4.71
CA GLU A 117 13.88 1.27 -3.44
C GLU A 117 13.34 2.17 -2.33
N ASN A 118 13.80 3.43 -2.28
CA ASN A 118 13.30 4.45 -1.36
C ASN A 118 11.85 4.88 -1.70
N GLU A 119 11.49 5.02 -2.98
CA GLU A 119 10.13 5.36 -3.41
C GLU A 119 9.11 4.31 -2.98
N LEU A 120 9.40 3.02 -3.18
CA LEU A 120 8.51 1.94 -2.75
C LEU A 120 8.36 1.91 -1.21
N ALA A 121 9.46 2.09 -0.48
CA ALA A 121 9.42 2.16 0.97
C ALA A 121 8.56 3.33 1.46
N LEU A 122 8.69 4.51 0.85
CA LEU A 122 7.86 5.69 1.16
C LEU A 122 6.39 5.50 0.77
N GLN A 123 6.09 4.77 -0.31
CA GLN A 123 4.70 4.49 -0.70
C GLN A 123 4.02 3.51 0.25
N THR A 124 4.74 2.48 0.70
CA THR A 124 4.18 1.40 1.53
C THR A 124 4.21 1.73 3.02
N ALA A 125 5.20 2.50 3.46
CA ALA A 125 5.47 2.87 4.84
C ALA A 125 5.93 4.33 4.94
N PRO A 126 5.08 5.32 4.65
CA PRO A 126 5.48 6.73 4.47
C PRO A 126 6.18 7.39 5.67
N LEU A 127 6.08 6.80 6.87
CA LEU A 127 6.70 7.34 8.08
C LEU A 127 7.98 6.58 8.49
N TYR A 128 8.48 5.62 7.71
CA TYR A 128 9.59 4.74 8.13
C TYR A 128 10.91 5.48 8.42
N GLN A 129 11.08 6.68 7.87
CA GLN A 129 12.25 7.55 8.09
C GLN A 129 12.05 8.53 9.26
N ILE A 130 10.88 8.54 9.88
CA ILE A 130 10.51 9.42 10.99
C ILE A 130 10.71 8.65 12.30
N LYS A 131 11.23 9.31 13.34
CA LYS A 131 11.36 8.71 14.67
C LYS A 131 10.00 8.23 15.18
N TYR A 132 9.98 7.08 15.84
CA TYR A 132 8.73 6.41 16.18
C TYR A 132 7.83 7.26 17.08
N GLU A 133 8.42 8.00 18.03
CA GLU A 133 7.71 8.89 18.93
C GLU A 133 6.97 9.99 18.16
N GLU A 134 7.63 10.58 17.15
CA GLU A 134 7.04 11.60 16.27
C GLU A 134 5.90 11.01 15.42
N GLN A 135 5.97 9.73 15.02
CA GLN A 135 4.86 9.06 14.33
C GLN A 135 3.62 8.96 15.24
N ILE A 136 3.80 8.59 16.50
CA ILE A 136 2.71 8.51 17.48
C ILE A 136 2.11 9.90 17.73
N GLU A 137 2.93 10.94 17.85
CA GLU A 137 2.46 12.32 17.98
C GLU A 137 1.58 12.73 16.79
N GLN A 138 2.01 12.44 15.55
CA GLN A 138 1.23 12.72 14.35
C GLN A 138 -0.12 12.00 14.35
N LYS A 139 -0.13 10.71 14.71
CA LYS A 139 -1.37 9.90 14.79
C LYS A 139 -2.32 10.42 15.87
N MET A 140 -1.80 10.83 17.03
CA MET A 140 -2.58 11.45 18.11
C MET A 140 -3.17 12.81 17.70
N VAL A 141 -2.43 13.61 16.91
CA VAL A 141 -2.96 14.84 16.31
C VAL A 141 -4.12 14.54 15.37
N GLU A 142 -4.01 13.51 14.52
CA GLU A 142 -5.11 13.10 13.64
C GLU A 142 -6.33 12.60 14.42
N LEU A 143 -6.14 11.83 15.49
CA LEU A 143 -7.25 11.40 16.37
C LEU A 143 -7.98 12.61 16.98
N LYS A 144 -7.24 13.60 17.49
CA LYS A 144 -7.83 14.85 18.02
C LYS A 144 -8.61 15.62 16.95
N LYS A 145 -8.13 15.63 15.70
CA LYS A 145 -8.87 16.23 14.56
C LYS A 145 -10.18 15.49 14.29
N VAL A 146 -10.22 14.17 14.43
CA VAL A 146 -11.45 13.36 14.26
C VAL A 146 -12.50 13.75 15.30
N ILE A 147 -12.12 13.88 16.58
CA ILE A 147 -13.04 14.32 17.65
C ILE A 147 -13.57 15.73 17.38
N LYS A 148 -12.69 16.66 16.95
CA LYS A 148 -13.12 18.02 16.57
C LYS A 148 -14.10 18.00 15.38
N LYS A 149 -13.84 17.15 14.38
CA LYS A 149 -14.74 16.97 13.22
C LYS A 149 -16.09 16.39 13.64
N LEU A 150 -16.10 15.39 14.53
CA LEU A 150 -17.33 14.82 15.10
C LEU A 150 -18.21 15.91 15.72
N ARG A 151 -17.65 16.74 16.60
CA ARG A 151 -18.36 17.89 17.19
C ARG A 151 -18.93 18.83 16.13
N ASN A 152 -18.08 19.28 15.21
CA ASN A 152 -18.47 20.27 14.22
C ASN A 152 -19.58 19.75 13.31
N GLN A 153 -19.46 18.50 12.84
CA GLN A 153 -20.48 17.87 11.99
C GLN A 153 -21.77 17.59 12.75
N PHE A 154 -21.69 17.22 14.04
CA PHE A 154 -22.89 17.06 14.86
C PHE A 154 -23.67 18.37 14.94
N ILE A 155 -23.00 19.47 15.31
CA ILE A 155 -23.62 20.80 15.43
C ILE A 155 -24.17 21.28 14.09
N GLN A 156 -23.42 21.09 13.00
CA GLN A 156 -23.85 21.49 11.66
C GLN A 156 -25.10 20.74 11.20
N LYS A 157 -25.17 19.42 11.45
CA LYS A 157 -26.28 18.57 10.97
C LYS A 157 -27.54 18.71 11.84
N ASN A 158 -27.38 18.91 13.15
CA ASN A 158 -28.48 18.79 14.10
C ASN A 158 -28.84 20.08 14.84
N GLY A 159 -27.99 21.11 14.82
CA GLY A 159 -28.15 22.32 15.64
C GLY A 159 -27.42 22.21 16.97
N LYS A 160 -26.97 23.37 17.49
CA LYS A 160 -26.18 23.45 18.74
C LYS A 160 -27.05 23.15 19.96
N GLU A 161 -28.32 23.53 19.90
CA GLU A 161 -29.33 23.35 20.94
C GLU A 161 -29.71 21.89 21.17
N TYR A 162 -29.38 20.99 20.23
CA TYR A 162 -29.56 19.54 20.35
C TYR A 162 -28.26 18.80 20.66
N ALA A 163 -27.14 19.50 20.82
CA ALA A 163 -25.86 18.89 21.14
C ALA A 163 -25.78 18.59 22.64
N PRO A 164 -25.50 17.34 23.04
CA PRO A 164 -25.16 17.00 24.42
C PRO A 164 -23.94 17.80 24.91
N ASP A 165 -23.84 18.02 26.22
CA ASP A 165 -22.77 18.83 26.82
C ASP A 165 -21.35 18.34 26.44
N TRP A 166 -21.16 17.02 26.35
CA TRP A 166 -19.88 16.43 25.96
C TRP A 166 -19.53 16.63 24.47
N ILE A 167 -20.50 16.96 23.62
CA ILE A 167 -20.26 17.42 22.25
C ILE A 167 -19.87 18.91 22.25
N LEU A 168 -20.50 19.72 23.11
CA LEU A 168 -20.19 21.14 23.23
C LEU A 168 -18.82 21.38 23.84
N ASP A 169 -18.44 20.60 24.84
CA ASP A 169 -17.12 20.56 25.47
C ASP A 169 -16.46 19.19 25.27
N THR A 170 -15.63 19.09 24.23
CA THR A 170 -14.91 17.86 23.91
C THR A 170 -13.85 17.47 24.93
N ASN A 171 -13.52 18.33 25.91
CA ASN A 171 -12.62 17.95 27.01
C ASN A 171 -13.27 16.91 27.94
N LEU A 172 -14.60 16.74 27.85
CA LEU A 172 -15.34 15.68 28.53
C LEU A 172 -15.16 14.30 27.89
N ILE A 173 -14.56 14.23 26.70
CA ILE A 173 -14.16 12.98 26.04
C ILE A 173 -12.72 12.68 26.47
N LYS A 174 -12.51 11.59 27.20
CA LYS A 174 -11.16 11.18 27.60
C LYS A 174 -10.42 10.59 26.41
N ILE A 175 -9.33 11.22 26.00
CA ILE A 175 -8.37 10.60 25.06
C ILE A 175 -7.34 9.87 25.92
N ASN A 176 -7.32 8.54 25.84
CA ASN A 176 -6.35 7.73 26.58
C ASN A 176 -4.95 7.84 25.96
N ASP A 177 -3.94 7.46 26.73
CA ASP A 177 -2.58 7.29 26.20
C ASP A 177 -2.58 6.26 25.05
N PRO A 178 -1.79 6.49 23.99
CA PRO A 178 -1.75 5.58 22.85
C PRO A 178 -1.14 4.23 23.27
N ILE A 179 -1.71 3.16 22.74
CA ILE A 179 -1.15 1.82 22.82
C ILE A 179 -0.08 1.70 21.73
N ILE A 180 1.17 1.80 22.15
CA ILE A 180 2.33 1.81 21.26
C ILE A 180 2.79 0.40 20.88
N CYS A 181 3.47 0.32 19.74
CA CYS A 181 4.16 -0.87 19.25
C CYS A 181 5.58 -0.96 19.81
N ASP A 182 5.93 -2.15 20.32
CA ASP A 182 7.25 -2.43 20.88
C ASP A 182 8.29 -2.47 19.75
N ASP A 183 9.50 -1.99 20.03
CA ASP A 183 10.57 -1.76 19.04
C ASP A 183 10.79 -2.93 18.08
N GLN A 184 10.84 -4.16 18.60
CA GLN A 184 11.08 -5.37 17.83
C GLN A 184 9.97 -5.74 16.83
N PHE A 185 8.78 -5.14 16.96
CA PHE A 185 7.63 -5.42 16.09
C PHE A 185 7.26 -4.23 15.18
N ARG A 186 8.10 -3.19 15.11
CA ARG A 186 7.82 -2.00 14.29
C ARG A 186 8.12 -2.18 12.80
N PHE A 187 8.81 -3.26 12.42
CA PHE A 187 9.21 -3.61 11.06
C PHE A 187 8.91 -5.09 10.80
N ASN A 188 8.82 -5.50 9.54
CA ASN A 188 8.62 -6.90 9.14
C ASN A 188 7.41 -7.61 9.79
N TYR A 189 6.46 -6.85 10.34
CA TYR A 189 5.40 -7.39 11.21
C TYR A 189 4.23 -8.00 10.44
N ARG A 190 4.08 -7.70 9.15
CA ARG A 190 2.90 -8.15 8.40
C ARG A 190 2.84 -9.66 8.36
N ASN A 191 1.71 -10.20 8.83
CA ASN A 191 1.39 -11.63 8.76
C ASN A 191 0.67 -12.02 7.45
N LYS A 192 0.31 -11.03 6.62
CA LYS A 192 -0.23 -11.21 5.26
C LYS A 192 0.48 -10.24 4.31
N SER A 193 1.01 -10.80 3.22
CA SER A 193 1.57 -10.06 2.10
C SER A 193 0.86 -10.44 0.82
N GLU A 194 0.53 -9.46 0.00
CA GLU A 194 -0.13 -9.63 -1.29
C GLU A 194 0.72 -8.94 -2.35
N PHE A 195 1.18 -9.72 -3.31
CA PHE A 195 2.05 -9.30 -4.39
C PHE A 195 1.28 -9.37 -5.71
N THR A 196 1.32 -8.28 -6.46
CA THR A 196 0.85 -8.24 -7.84
C THR A 196 1.90 -8.85 -8.75
N ILE A 197 1.45 -9.61 -9.75
CA ILE A 197 2.29 -10.16 -10.81
C ILE A 197 2.02 -9.33 -12.06
N SER A 198 3.04 -8.62 -12.53
CA SER A 198 2.96 -7.80 -13.75
C SER A 198 4.36 -7.57 -14.30
N TYR A 199 4.51 -6.66 -15.23
CA TYR A 199 5.81 -6.24 -15.74
C TYR A 199 6.37 -5.08 -14.92
N ASN A 200 7.69 -5.06 -14.73
CA ASN A 200 8.40 -3.89 -14.20
C ASN A 200 8.59 -2.82 -15.29
N SER A 201 9.26 -1.70 -14.96
CA SER A 201 9.55 -0.63 -15.92
C SER A 201 10.43 -1.08 -17.11
N GLN A 202 11.20 -2.16 -16.93
CA GLN A 202 12.07 -2.75 -17.95
C GLN A 202 11.36 -3.82 -18.81
N LYS A 203 10.03 -4.01 -18.62
CA LYS A 203 9.22 -5.02 -19.31
C LYS A 203 9.58 -6.47 -18.98
N GLU A 204 10.18 -6.70 -17.82
CA GLU A 204 10.44 -8.03 -17.29
C GLU A 204 9.34 -8.43 -16.31
N VAL A 205 9.04 -9.73 -16.23
CA VAL A 205 8.06 -10.26 -15.28
C VAL A 205 8.56 -10.02 -13.85
N CYS A 206 7.69 -9.45 -13.03
CA CYS A 206 7.97 -8.99 -11.68
C CYS A 206 6.85 -9.42 -10.72
N VAL A 207 7.23 -9.81 -9.50
CA VAL A 207 6.31 -10.15 -8.42
C VAL A 207 6.57 -9.20 -7.25
N GLY A 208 5.61 -8.33 -6.96
CA GLY A 208 5.82 -7.31 -5.94
C GLY A 208 4.68 -6.33 -5.78
N PHE A 209 4.98 -5.06 -5.55
CA PHE A 209 3.97 -4.03 -5.31
C PHE A 209 3.80 -3.12 -6.53
N ASN A 210 2.57 -2.65 -6.73
CA ASN A 210 2.28 -1.69 -7.78
C ASN A 210 2.79 -0.30 -7.37
N VAL A 211 3.80 0.19 -8.09
CA VAL A 211 4.34 1.57 -7.95
C VAL A 211 3.78 2.49 -9.04
N GLY A 212 3.03 1.91 -9.97
CA GLY A 212 2.40 2.55 -11.09
C GLY A 212 1.05 3.20 -10.76
N SER A 213 0.55 4.00 -11.69
CA SER A 213 -0.83 4.49 -11.67
C SER A 213 -1.54 3.96 -12.91
N ILE A 214 -2.60 3.18 -12.70
CA ILE A 214 -3.48 2.67 -13.76
C ILE A 214 -4.01 3.83 -14.62
N GLN A 215 -4.33 4.98 -14.00
CA GLN A 215 -4.82 6.17 -14.71
C GLN A 215 -3.77 6.83 -15.60
N LYS A 216 -2.47 6.60 -15.35
CA LYS A 216 -1.35 7.15 -16.14
C LYS A 216 -0.76 6.13 -17.11
N ASN A 217 -1.43 4.99 -17.36
CA ASN A 217 -0.95 3.92 -18.23
C ASN A 217 0.42 3.35 -17.85
N ASN A 218 0.81 3.49 -16.58
CA ASN A 218 2.04 2.95 -16.03
C ASN A 218 1.64 1.91 -14.98
N ASP A 219 1.37 0.67 -15.39
CA ASP A 219 1.07 -0.45 -14.49
C ASP A 219 2.35 -1.25 -14.21
N SER A 220 3.32 -0.59 -13.57
CA SER A 220 4.62 -1.16 -13.25
C SER A 220 4.64 -1.75 -11.84
N VAL A 221 5.20 -2.95 -11.72
CA VAL A 221 5.43 -3.62 -10.44
C VAL A 221 6.92 -3.60 -10.10
N GLU A 222 7.23 -3.30 -8.85
CA GLU A 222 8.60 -3.34 -8.30
C GLU A 222 8.70 -4.40 -7.20
N GLN A 223 9.88 -4.99 -7.07
CA GLN A 223 10.15 -6.05 -6.10
C GLN A 223 9.96 -5.58 -4.66
N PRO A 224 9.51 -6.45 -3.74
CA PRO A 224 9.17 -6.05 -2.38
C PRO A 224 10.36 -5.85 -1.44
N ASN A 225 11.60 -6.02 -1.92
CA ASN A 225 12.82 -6.17 -1.10
C ASN A 225 13.09 -5.02 -0.13
N THR A 226 12.53 -3.83 -0.39
CA THR A 226 12.74 -2.63 0.44
C THR A 226 11.50 -2.20 1.20
N CYS A 227 10.42 -2.98 1.15
CA CYS A 227 9.21 -2.69 1.90
C CYS A 227 9.45 -2.93 3.41
N PRO A 228 9.50 -1.89 4.26
CA PRO A 228 9.97 -2.02 5.65
C PRO A 228 9.08 -2.90 6.54
N VAL A 229 7.83 -3.09 6.15
CA VAL A 229 6.79 -3.77 6.93
C VAL A 229 6.50 -5.18 6.43
N THR A 230 7.04 -5.56 5.26
CA THR A 230 6.87 -6.89 4.69
C THR A 230 7.92 -7.83 5.29
N PRO A 231 7.55 -9.05 5.70
CA PRO A 231 8.51 -9.97 6.29
C PRO A 231 9.46 -10.59 5.26
N ALA A 232 10.70 -10.88 5.69
CA ALA A 232 11.73 -11.47 4.84
C ALA A 232 11.29 -12.77 4.15
N ILE A 233 10.58 -13.66 4.86
CA ILE A 233 10.10 -14.92 4.27
C ILE A 233 9.10 -14.70 3.13
N ALA A 234 8.24 -13.68 3.21
CA ALA A 234 7.32 -13.36 2.12
C ALA A 234 8.06 -12.77 0.91
N MET A 235 9.10 -11.96 1.14
CA MET A 235 9.97 -11.46 0.06
C MET A 235 10.73 -12.61 -0.61
N GLU A 236 11.25 -13.56 0.16
CA GLU A 236 11.94 -14.75 -0.35
C GLU A 236 11.01 -15.56 -1.27
N ILE A 237 9.77 -15.84 -0.83
CA ILE A 237 8.77 -16.56 -1.61
C ILE A 237 8.40 -15.79 -2.89
N ALA A 238 8.24 -14.46 -2.80
CA ALA A 238 7.97 -13.62 -3.96
C ALA A 238 9.12 -13.66 -4.99
N ASN A 239 10.36 -13.51 -4.54
CA ASN A 239 11.54 -13.56 -5.41
C ASN A 239 11.72 -14.94 -6.05
N LYS A 240 11.52 -16.01 -5.28
CA LYS A 240 11.53 -17.38 -5.79
C LYS A 240 10.47 -17.59 -6.87
N PHE A 241 9.26 -17.07 -6.67
CA PHE A 241 8.20 -17.17 -7.66
C PHE A 241 8.50 -16.35 -8.91
N GLN A 242 9.04 -15.15 -8.75
CA GLN A 242 9.47 -14.31 -9.87
C GLN A 242 10.48 -15.03 -10.78
N THR A 243 11.50 -15.68 -10.20
CA THR A 243 12.48 -16.45 -10.98
C THR A 243 11.82 -17.57 -11.80
N TYR A 244 10.87 -18.29 -11.22
CA TYR A 244 10.07 -19.28 -11.94
C TYR A 244 9.25 -18.63 -13.07
N LEU A 245 8.57 -17.53 -12.80
CA LEU A 245 7.72 -16.84 -13.78
C LEU A 245 8.50 -16.25 -14.96
N GLN A 246 9.75 -15.83 -14.75
CA GLN A 246 10.63 -15.35 -15.82
C GLN A 246 11.00 -16.44 -16.83
N GLN A 247 10.89 -17.71 -16.43
CA GLN A 247 11.12 -18.88 -17.28
C GLN A 247 9.80 -19.50 -17.80
N SER A 248 8.67 -19.06 -17.26
CA SER A 248 7.35 -19.57 -17.62
C SER A 248 6.94 -19.12 -19.02
N LYS A 249 6.31 -20.02 -19.78
CA LYS A 249 5.68 -19.67 -21.06
C LYS A 249 4.43 -18.80 -20.88
N PHE A 250 3.84 -18.80 -19.68
CA PHE A 250 2.60 -18.08 -19.38
C PHE A 250 2.90 -16.65 -18.90
N GLN A 251 2.15 -15.69 -19.46
CA GLN A 251 2.37 -14.28 -19.18
C GLN A 251 1.59 -13.79 -17.95
N PRO A 252 2.03 -12.71 -17.28
CA PRO A 252 1.22 -11.99 -16.31
C PRO A 252 -0.13 -11.56 -16.88
N PHE A 253 -1.16 -11.52 -16.04
CA PHE A 253 -2.51 -11.13 -16.41
C PHE A 253 -2.58 -9.63 -16.71
N ASN A 254 -3.01 -9.29 -17.92
CA ASN A 254 -3.23 -7.93 -18.35
C ASN A 254 -4.67 -7.50 -18.04
N ARG A 255 -4.80 -6.58 -17.06
CA ARG A 255 -6.10 -6.09 -16.59
C ARG A 255 -6.87 -5.26 -17.63
N GLN A 256 -6.21 -4.78 -18.69
CA GLN A 256 -6.86 -3.96 -19.72
C GLN A 256 -7.65 -4.80 -20.73
N ASN A 257 -7.14 -5.98 -21.08
CA ASN A 257 -7.72 -6.82 -22.14
C ASN A 257 -8.06 -8.25 -21.67
N GLY A 258 -7.77 -8.61 -20.42
CA GLY A 258 -8.08 -9.92 -19.85
C GLY A 258 -7.16 -11.06 -20.31
N SER A 259 -6.07 -10.77 -21.03
CA SER A 259 -5.12 -11.79 -21.47
C SER A 259 -4.13 -12.18 -20.35
N GLY A 260 -3.40 -13.29 -20.54
CA GLY A 260 -2.42 -13.77 -19.57
C GLY A 260 -3.03 -14.59 -18.43
N VAL A 261 -2.17 -15.17 -17.60
CA VAL A 261 -2.55 -16.19 -16.61
C VAL A 261 -2.27 -15.71 -15.19
N TRP A 262 -1.03 -15.31 -14.89
CA TRP A 262 -0.59 -15.06 -13.51
C TRP A 262 -1.07 -13.72 -12.98
N ARG A 263 -1.79 -13.70 -11.85
CA ARG A 263 -2.37 -12.47 -11.31
C ARG A 263 -1.68 -11.98 -10.05
N MET A 264 -1.69 -12.82 -9.03
CA MET A 264 -1.26 -12.44 -7.69
C MET A 264 -0.67 -13.61 -6.93
N LEU A 265 0.23 -13.29 -6.01
CA LEU A 265 0.74 -14.19 -4.99
C LEU A 265 0.36 -13.61 -3.63
N SER A 266 -0.24 -14.42 -2.75
CA SER A 266 -0.38 -14.06 -1.34
C SER A 266 0.38 -15.04 -0.47
N VAL A 267 1.04 -14.50 0.55
CA VAL A 267 1.75 -15.25 1.58
C VAL A 267 1.20 -14.81 2.92
N ARG A 268 0.70 -15.76 3.69
CA ARG A 268 0.36 -15.58 5.10
C ARG A 268 1.34 -16.36 5.96
N LYS A 269 1.68 -15.82 7.13
CA LYS A 269 2.58 -16.44 8.09
C LYS A 269 2.08 -16.26 9.53
N SER A 270 2.49 -17.16 10.42
CA SER A 270 2.50 -16.91 11.87
C SER A 270 3.94 -17.01 12.38
N ASP A 271 4.40 -15.99 13.11
CA ASP A 271 5.69 -16.07 13.80
C ASP A 271 5.64 -16.98 15.05
N ARG A 272 4.43 -17.23 15.58
CA ARG A 272 4.21 -18.02 16.81
C ARG A 272 4.16 -19.51 16.51
N THR A 273 3.41 -19.91 15.49
CA THR A 273 3.26 -21.31 15.08
C THR A 273 4.24 -21.72 13.98
N LYS A 274 4.93 -20.74 13.38
CA LYS A 274 5.84 -20.92 12.23
C LYS A 274 5.15 -21.53 11.01
N GLN A 275 3.83 -21.40 10.89
CA GLN A 275 3.07 -21.90 9.75
C GLN A 275 3.01 -20.86 8.61
N LEU A 276 3.02 -21.36 7.37
CA LEU A 276 2.83 -20.58 6.15
C LEU A 276 1.62 -21.07 5.36
N LEU A 277 0.87 -20.13 4.79
CA LEU A 277 -0.17 -20.40 3.80
C LEU A 277 0.13 -19.56 2.56
N ILE A 278 0.34 -20.24 1.44
CA ILE A 278 0.64 -19.61 0.15
C ILE A 278 -0.56 -19.78 -0.77
N SER A 279 -0.99 -18.71 -1.43
CA SER A 279 -2.03 -18.78 -2.46
C SER A 279 -1.59 -18.05 -3.72
N VAL A 280 -1.74 -18.71 -4.87
CA VAL A 280 -1.50 -18.12 -6.19
C VAL A 280 -2.83 -17.93 -6.90
N SER A 281 -3.06 -16.74 -7.46
CA SER A 281 -4.24 -16.46 -8.27
C SER A 281 -3.89 -16.46 -9.75
N ILE A 282 -4.73 -17.15 -10.53
CA ILE A 282 -4.61 -17.26 -11.99
C ILE A 282 -5.94 -16.92 -12.69
N ASN A 283 -5.86 -16.51 -13.96
CA ASN A 283 -7.01 -16.56 -14.86
C ASN A 283 -7.06 -17.94 -15.54
N LYS A 284 -7.95 -18.83 -15.05
CA LYS A 284 -8.09 -20.20 -15.57
C LYS A 284 -8.61 -20.22 -17.01
N ASP A 285 -9.41 -19.22 -17.42
CA ASP A 285 -10.05 -19.17 -18.75
C ASP A 285 -9.03 -19.10 -19.91
N ASN A 286 -7.78 -18.73 -19.60
CA ASN A 286 -6.68 -18.63 -20.57
C ASN A 286 -5.78 -19.88 -20.59
N LEU A 287 -6.24 -20.99 -20.03
CA LEU A 287 -5.52 -22.28 -19.98
C LEU A 287 -6.40 -23.40 -20.53
N ASN A 288 -5.79 -24.35 -21.23
CA ASN A 288 -6.41 -25.67 -21.42
C ASN A 288 -6.15 -26.58 -20.20
N GLU A 289 -6.78 -27.75 -20.16
CA GLU A 289 -6.67 -28.66 -19.02
C GLU A 289 -5.24 -29.20 -18.81
N ASP A 290 -4.50 -29.53 -19.87
CA ASP A 290 -3.11 -30.02 -19.75
C ASP A 290 -2.19 -28.93 -19.18
N GLU A 291 -2.36 -27.69 -19.62
CA GLU A 291 -1.63 -26.53 -19.11
C GLU A 291 -1.98 -26.22 -17.66
N TYR A 292 -3.26 -26.37 -17.30
CA TYR A 292 -3.73 -26.20 -15.93
C TYR A 292 -3.13 -27.26 -14.99
N VAL A 293 -3.10 -28.53 -15.41
CA VAL A 293 -2.46 -29.62 -14.66
C VAL A 293 -0.96 -29.38 -14.51
N LEU A 294 -0.28 -28.99 -15.59
CA LEU A 294 1.14 -28.65 -15.57
C LEU A 294 1.44 -27.55 -14.55
N ILE A 295 0.66 -26.46 -14.55
CA ILE A 295 0.80 -25.38 -13.56
C ILE A 295 0.61 -25.90 -12.13
N CYS A 296 -0.38 -26.76 -11.89
CA CYS A 296 -0.59 -27.34 -10.55
C CYS A 296 0.66 -28.09 -10.06
N ASP A 297 1.23 -28.96 -10.90
CA ASP A 297 2.38 -29.79 -10.56
C ASP A 297 3.66 -28.96 -10.37
N GLU A 298 3.88 -27.95 -11.22
CA GLU A 298 5.01 -27.03 -11.12
C GLU A 298 4.93 -26.18 -9.85
N LEU A 299 3.74 -25.67 -9.48
CA LEU A 299 3.56 -24.91 -8.24
C LEU A 299 3.79 -25.77 -6.99
N ILE A 300 3.32 -27.02 -6.99
CA ILE A 300 3.61 -27.97 -5.90
C ILE A 300 5.12 -28.18 -5.80
N THR A 301 5.79 -28.45 -6.92
CA THR A 301 7.24 -28.67 -6.95
C THR A 301 8.01 -27.44 -6.48
N LEU A 302 7.58 -26.25 -6.88
CA LEU A 302 8.23 -24.99 -6.52
C LEU A 302 8.11 -24.70 -5.02
N PHE A 303 6.90 -24.81 -4.46
CA PHE A 303 6.62 -24.33 -3.10
C PHE A 303 6.67 -25.41 -2.03
N LYS A 304 6.53 -26.70 -2.36
CA LYS A 304 6.65 -27.79 -1.38
C LYS A 304 8.13 -28.05 -1.04
N THR A 305 8.73 -27.11 -0.33
CA THR A 305 10.12 -27.12 0.10
C THR A 305 10.24 -26.68 1.58
N THR A 306 11.46 -26.56 2.06
CA THR A 306 11.75 -26.03 3.41
C THR A 306 11.89 -24.51 3.37
N TYR A 307 11.32 -23.82 4.36
CA TYR A 307 11.32 -22.36 4.47
C TYR A 307 12.00 -21.90 5.76
N GLY A 308 13.26 -22.32 5.95
CA GLY A 308 13.97 -22.11 7.21
C GLY A 308 13.20 -22.75 8.39
N GLU A 309 12.81 -21.93 9.36
CA GLU A 309 12.00 -22.37 10.51
C GLU A 309 10.51 -22.53 10.21
N PHE A 310 10.04 -22.06 9.05
CA PHE A 310 8.63 -22.10 8.69
C PHE A 310 8.24 -23.42 8.00
N SER A 311 7.04 -23.91 8.33
CA SER A 311 6.41 -25.06 7.67
C SER A 311 5.27 -24.60 6.77
N LEU A 312 5.26 -25.08 5.52
CA LEU A 312 4.13 -24.88 4.60
C LEU A 312 2.92 -25.68 5.09
N GLU A 313 1.91 -24.98 5.58
CA GLU A 313 0.64 -25.55 6.04
C GLU A 313 -0.34 -25.74 4.88
N GLY A 314 -0.29 -24.86 3.89
CA GLY A 314 -1.17 -24.91 2.73
C GLY A 314 -0.63 -24.22 1.49
N LEU A 315 -0.93 -24.81 0.33
CA LEU A 315 -0.73 -24.19 -0.98
C LEU A 315 -2.03 -24.21 -1.76
N LEU A 316 -2.49 -23.03 -2.17
CA LEU A 316 -3.77 -22.84 -2.82
C LEU A 316 -3.61 -22.24 -4.22
N LEU A 317 -4.45 -22.68 -5.15
CA LEU A 317 -4.60 -22.10 -6.47
C LEU A 317 -6.01 -21.51 -6.61
N MET A 318 -6.08 -20.19 -6.75
CA MET A 318 -7.32 -19.44 -6.86
C MET A 318 -7.59 -19.08 -8.32
N HIS A 319 -8.81 -19.28 -8.77
CA HIS A 319 -9.28 -18.89 -10.10
C HIS A 319 -9.98 -17.53 -10.01
N SER A 320 -9.58 -16.59 -10.86
CA SER A 320 -10.27 -15.31 -11.00
C SER A 320 -10.12 -14.75 -12.41
N ASN A 321 -11.26 -14.58 -13.09
CA ASN A 321 -11.37 -13.90 -14.37
C ASN A 321 -11.82 -12.44 -14.24
N LYS A 322 -12.04 -11.94 -13.01
CA LYS A 322 -12.46 -10.56 -12.76
C LYS A 322 -11.38 -9.57 -13.20
N LEU A 323 -11.75 -8.42 -13.76
CA LEU A 323 -10.79 -7.41 -14.22
C LEU A 323 -10.14 -6.60 -13.06
N GLY A 324 -10.74 -6.61 -11.86
CA GLY A 324 -10.24 -5.91 -10.67
C GLY A 324 -9.20 -6.67 -9.83
N GLN A 325 -8.71 -6.03 -8.76
CA GLN A 325 -7.84 -6.66 -7.74
C GLN A 325 -8.61 -7.52 -6.74
N ASP A 326 -9.94 -7.49 -6.77
CA ASP A 326 -10.77 -8.26 -5.84
C ASP A 326 -10.58 -9.77 -6.06
N LEU A 327 -9.78 -10.36 -5.17
CA LEU A 327 -9.63 -11.80 -4.97
C LEU A 327 -10.82 -12.43 -4.25
N ALA A 328 -11.90 -11.67 -4.00
CA ALA A 328 -13.14 -12.20 -3.46
C ALA A 328 -13.81 -13.08 -4.52
N SER A 329 -13.29 -14.29 -4.66
CA SER A 329 -13.83 -15.40 -5.39
C SER A 329 -14.48 -16.37 -4.40
N SER A 330 -15.50 -17.05 -4.87
CA SER A 330 -16.27 -17.99 -4.06
C SER A 330 -15.39 -19.17 -3.62
N ALA A 331 -15.83 -19.95 -2.63
CA ALA A 331 -15.10 -21.16 -2.23
C ALA A 331 -14.91 -22.14 -3.40
N ASP A 332 -15.81 -22.11 -4.38
CA ASP A 332 -15.78 -22.96 -5.59
C ASP A 332 -14.65 -22.58 -6.57
N ASP A 333 -14.06 -21.39 -6.39
CA ASP A 333 -12.99 -20.88 -7.24
C ASP A 333 -11.59 -21.18 -6.68
N THR A 334 -11.44 -22.03 -5.66
CA THR A 334 -10.14 -22.32 -5.02
C THR A 334 -9.84 -23.81 -4.97
N LYS A 335 -8.69 -24.22 -5.52
CA LYS A 335 -8.17 -25.58 -5.43
C LYS A 335 -7.05 -25.64 -4.38
N ILE A 336 -7.15 -26.60 -3.46
CA ILE A 336 -6.05 -26.93 -2.54
C ILE A 336 -5.05 -27.82 -3.31
N LEU A 337 -3.83 -27.33 -3.50
CA LEU A 337 -2.75 -28.09 -4.13
C LEU A 337 -1.97 -28.92 -3.11
N TYR A 338 -1.86 -28.43 -1.88
CA TYR A 338 -1.19 -29.13 -0.78
C TYR A 338 -1.71 -28.64 0.57
N GLY A 339 -1.79 -29.56 1.55
CA GLY A 339 -2.08 -29.23 2.95
C GLY A 339 -3.51 -28.71 3.17
N ASN A 340 -3.64 -27.65 3.97
CA ASN A 340 -4.90 -27.08 4.43
C ASN A 340 -5.24 -25.76 3.72
N SER A 341 -6.48 -25.29 3.84
CA SER A 341 -6.95 -23.98 3.34
C SER A 341 -6.76 -22.82 4.32
N TYR A 342 -6.14 -23.11 5.47
CA TYR A 342 -5.89 -22.17 6.56
C TYR A 342 -4.48 -22.39 7.13
N TYR A 343 -4.00 -21.39 7.87
CA TYR A 343 -2.91 -21.56 8.83
C TYR A 343 -3.43 -21.25 10.23
N GLN A 344 -2.77 -21.75 11.26
CA GLN A 344 -3.08 -21.46 12.65
C GLN A 344 -2.23 -20.29 13.14
N GLU A 345 -2.88 -19.33 13.78
CA GLU A 345 -2.27 -18.26 14.56
C GLU A 345 -2.63 -18.43 16.04
N ILE A 346 -1.81 -17.88 16.91
CA ILE A 346 -2.14 -17.71 18.32
C ILE A 346 -2.36 -16.22 18.54
N ILE A 347 -3.55 -15.81 18.97
CA ILE A 347 -3.87 -14.43 19.35
C ILE A 347 -4.21 -14.44 20.83
N LEU A 348 -3.51 -13.62 21.62
CA LEU A 348 -3.41 -13.77 23.08
C LEU A 348 -3.02 -15.21 23.43
N ASP A 349 -3.92 -15.98 24.01
CA ASP A 349 -3.78 -17.40 24.37
C ASP A 349 -4.69 -18.33 23.54
N LYS A 350 -5.41 -17.80 22.54
CA LYS A 350 -6.40 -18.53 21.75
C LYS A 350 -5.83 -18.98 20.41
N LYS A 351 -6.18 -20.21 20.00
CA LYS A 351 -5.79 -20.77 18.70
C LYS A 351 -6.83 -20.39 17.65
N ILE A 352 -6.41 -19.73 16.59
CA ILE A 352 -7.30 -19.26 15.52
C ILE A 352 -6.83 -19.86 14.21
N ASN A 353 -7.68 -20.66 13.57
CA ASN A 353 -7.50 -21.02 12.17
C ASN A 353 -7.93 -19.83 11.31
N ILE A 354 -6.99 -19.34 10.49
CA ILE A 354 -7.18 -18.21 9.59
C ILE A 354 -7.13 -18.74 8.16
N SER A 355 -8.31 -18.81 7.53
CA SER A 355 -8.47 -19.17 6.12
C SER A 355 -7.86 -18.11 5.20
N TYR A 356 -7.50 -18.50 3.97
CA TYR A 356 -6.82 -17.61 3.02
C TYR A 356 -7.62 -16.33 2.69
N ASN A 357 -8.95 -16.44 2.57
CA ASN A 357 -9.86 -15.35 2.26
C ASN A 357 -10.42 -14.64 3.51
N ALA A 358 -10.17 -15.18 4.70
CA ALA A 358 -10.64 -14.58 5.94
C ALA A 358 -9.89 -13.26 6.23
N PHE A 359 -10.62 -12.25 6.69
CA PHE A 359 -9.99 -11.08 7.28
C PHE A 359 -9.32 -11.48 8.60
N SER A 360 -8.13 -10.95 8.85
CA SER A 360 -7.44 -11.01 10.12
C SER A 360 -6.58 -9.76 10.25
N GLN A 361 -6.43 -9.27 11.48
CA GLN A 361 -5.50 -8.20 11.77
C GLN A 361 -4.10 -8.60 11.31
N ASN A 362 -3.43 -7.71 10.58
CA ASN A 362 -2.21 -8.04 9.86
C ASN A 362 -0.94 -7.98 10.73
N HIS A 363 -1.09 -7.62 12.01
CA HIS A 363 -0.01 -7.42 12.96
C HIS A 363 -0.37 -8.11 14.29
N THR A 364 -0.03 -9.40 14.43
CA THR A 364 -0.47 -10.24 15.56
C THR A 364 -0.11 -9.64 16.94
N PRO A 365 1.13 -9.17 17.22
CA PRO A 365 1.44 -8.54 18.51
C PRO A 365 0.62 -7.30 18.85
N GLN A 366 0.22 -6.49 17.86
CA GLN A 366 -0.64 -5.33 18.10
C GLN A 366 -2.12 -5.72 18.21
N CYS A 367 -2.54 -6.78 17.53
CA CYS A 367 -3.86 -7.38 17.71
C CYS A 367 -4.08 -7.81 19.16
N ASP A 368 -3.07 -8.42 19.80
CA ASP A 368 -3.14 -8.77 21.22
C ASP A 368 -3.41 -7.52 22.08
N LYS A 369 -2.68 -6.43 21.85
CA LYS A 369 -2.88 -5.19 22.61
C LYS A 369 -4.25 -4.55 22.35
N LEU A 370 -4.72 -4.56 21.09
CA LEU A 370 -6.06 -4.10 20.73
C LEU A 370 -7.14 -4.90 21.48
N TYR A 371 -7.05 -6.23 21.46
CA TYR A 371 -8.02 -7.10 22.12
C TYR A 371 -7.91 -7.00 23.65
N GLN A 372 -6.72 -6.77 24.19
CA GLN A 372 -6.55 -6.49 25.62
C GLN A 372 -7.32 -5.23 26.05
N VAL A 373 -7.34 -4.16 25.24
CA VAL A 373 -8.16 -2.97 25.54
C VAL A 373 -9.66 -3.33 25.64
N ILE A 374 -10.15 -4.18 24.73
CA ILE A 374 -11.56 -4.64 24.74
C ILE A 374 -11.83 -5.47 25.99
N ILE A 375 -10.92 -6.40 26.31
CA ILE A 375 -10.98 -7.25 27.50
C ILE A 375 -11.03 -6.40 28.77
N ASP A 376 -10.14 -5.41 28.90
CA ASP A 376 -10.08 -4.53 30.07
C ASP A 376 -11.35 -3.70 30.21
N LEU A 377 -11.92 -3.22 29.10
CA LEU A 377 -13.23 -2.56 29.11
C LEU A 377 -14.33 -3.50 29.58
N CYS A 378 -14.36 -4.74 29.09
CA CYS A 378 -15.33 -5.76 29.52
C CYS A 378 -15.22 -6.00 31.04
N LYS A 379 -14.00 -6.21 31.55
CA LYS A 379 -13.75 -6.43 32.98
C LYS A 379 -14.16 -5.23 33.84
N ASN A 380 -13.73 -4.03 33.46
CA ASN A 380 -13.99 -2.80 34.22
C ASN A 380 -15.48 -2.48 34.29
N LYS A 381 -16.24 -2.82 33.25
CA LYS A 381 -17.69 -2.62 33.18
C LYS A 381 -18.49 -3.84 33.62
N LYS A 382 -17.79 -4.90 34.05
CA LYS A 382 -18.36 -6.17 34.50
C LYS A 382 -19.30 -6.77 33.45
N ILE A 383 -18.93 -6.68 32.18
CA ILE A 383 -19.73 -7.17 31.06
C ILE A 383 -19.95 -8.68 31.22
N THR A 384 -21.20 -9.11 31.13
CA THR A 384 -21.60 -10.53 31.23
C THR A 384 -22.10 -11.09 29.91
N LYS A 385 -22.60 -10.23 29.02
CA LYS A 385 -23.05 -10.59 27.68
C LYS A 385 -22.36 -9.72 26.64
N PHE A 386 -21.96 -10.34 25.54
CA PHE A 386 -21.22 -9.64 24.47
C PHE A 386 -21.84 -9.92 23.12
N LEU A 387 -22.08 -8.86 22.36
CA LEU A 387 -22.60 -8.92 21.00
C LEU A 387 -21.48 -8.51 20.04
N ASP A 388 -20.91 -9.48 19.34
CA ASP A 388 -19.84 -9.28 18.37
C ASP A 388 -20.44 -9.06 16.97
N LEU A 389 -20.45 -7.81 16.50
CA LEU A 389 -21.08 -7.41 15.25
C LEU A 389 -20.03 -7.23 14.16
N CYS A 390 -20.30 -7.79 12.97
CA CYS A 390 -19.29 -7.92 11.91
C CYS A 390 -18.13 -8.82 12.38
N ALA A 391 -18.47 -9.92 13.03
CA ALA A 391 -17.52 -10.73 13.81
C ALA A 391 -16.42 -11.40 12.98
N GLY A 392 -16.55 -11.47 11.64
CA GLY A 392 -15.62 -12.20 10.80
C GLY A 392 -15.51 -13.67 11.24
N SER A 393 -14.28 -14.15 11.46
CA SER A 393 -14.01 -15.49 11.99
C SER A 393 -14.14 -15.59 13.52
N GLY A 394 -14.78 -14.61 14.16
CA GLY A 394 -15.12 -14.60 15.59
C GLY A 394 -13.96 -14.29 16.53
N THR A 395 -12.88 -13.69 16.03
CA THR A 395 -11.62 -13.52 16.78
C THR A 395 -11.79 -12.67 18.05
N ILE A 396 -12.56 -11.58 17.99
CA ILE A 396 -12.82 -10.72 19.14
C ILE A 396 -13.62 -11.50 20.19
N GLY A 397 -14.77 -12.07 19.82
CA GLY A 397 -15.58 -12.92 20.69
C GLY A 397 -14.78 -14.05 21.35
N ILE A 398 -13.93 -14.75 20.60
CA ILE A 398 -13.06 -15.80 21.15
C ILE A 398 -12.11 -15.26 22.20
N CYS A 399 -11.49 -14.11 21.97
CA CYS A 399 -10.51 -13.52 22.87
C CYS A 399 -11.14 -12.98 24.17
N VAL A 400 -12.39 -12.53 24.14
CA VAL A 400 -13.10 -12.07 25.35
C VAL A 400 -13.81 -13.21 26.10
N SER A 401 -13.90 -14.40 25.50
CA SER A 401 -14.73 -15.52 25.98
C SER A 401 -14.51 -15.96 27.42
N ASP A 402 -13.29 -15.84 27.97
CA ASP A 402 -13.02 -16.27 29.35
C ASP A 402 -13.71 -15.38 30.41
N GLN A 403 -14.11 -14.16 30.02
CA GLN A 403 -14.68 -13.17 30.94
C GLN A 403 -16.18 -12.95 30.73
N ILE A 404 -16.74 -13.52 29.67
CA ILE A 404 -18.12 -13.29 29.24
C ILE A 404 -18.93 -14.57 29.39
N GLN A 405 -20.15 -14.46 29.92
CA GLN A 405 -21.03 -15.61 30.11
C GLN A 405 -21.69 -16.05 28.81
N ASP A 406 -22.16 -15.10 28.01
CA ASP A 406 -22.81 -15.36 26.73
C ASP A 406 -22.26 -14.43 25.64
N ILE A 407 -21.76 -15.02 24.54
CA ILE A 407 -21.29 -14.31 23.36
C ILE A 407 -22.16 -14.67 22.17
N LEU A 408 -22.72 -13.65 21.55
CA LEU A 408 -23.45 -13.78 20.29
C LEU A 408 -22.73 -12.99 19.21
N ALA A 409 -22.23 -13.68 18.20
CA ALA A 409 -21.64 -13.10 17.02
C ALA A 409 -22.68 -13.00 15.89
N ILE A 410 -22.61 -11.93 15.09
CA ILE A 410 -23.37 -11.80 13.84
C ILE A 410 -22.40 -11.45 12.71
N GLU A 411 -22.39 -12.30 11.69
CA GLU A 411 -21.54 -12.16 10.52
C GLU A 411 -22.33 -12.57 9.27
N MET A 412 -22.20 -11.80 8.18
CA MET A 412 -22.96 -12.05 6.94
C MET A 412 -22.25 -13.04 6.01
N ASN A 413 -20.92 -13.13 6.11
CA ASN A 413 -20.10 -13.98 5.28
C ASN A 413 -20.15 -15.43 5.78
N GLN A 414 -20.69 -16.32 4.95
CA GLN A 414 -20.88 -17.72 5.31
C GLN A 414 -19.57 -18.48 5.52
N SER A 415 -18.49 -18.16 4.78
CA SER A 415 -17.17 -18.76 5.02
C SER A 415 -16.61 -18.32 6.38
N SER A 416 -16.70 -17.03 6.71
CA SER A 416 -16.29 -16.51 8.02
C SER A 416 -17.08 -17.14 9.16
N CYS A 417 -18.39 -17.39 8.97
CA CYS A 417 -19.21 -18.09 9.96
C CYS A 417 -18.79 -19.55 10.18
N LYS A 418 -18.38 -20.25 9.12
CA LYS A 418 -17.83 -21.60 9.23
C LYS A 418 -16.50 -21.57 9.99
N ASP A 419 -15.61 -20.65 9.63
CA ASP A 419 -14.33 -20.47 10.31
C ASP A 419 -14.52 -20.16 11.81
N ALA A 420 -15.48 -19.28 12.15
CA ALA A 420 -15.81 -18.96 13.54
C ALA A 420 -16.26 -20.19 14.34
N ASN A 421 -17.16 -21.01 13.78
CA ASN A 421 -17.61 -22.23 14.44
C ASN A 421 -16.47 -23.23 14.65
N GLU A 422 -15.58 -23.41 13.67
CA GLU A 422 -14.40 -24.27 13.84
C GLU A 422 -13.45 -23.71 14.90
N ASN A 423 -13.24 -22.39 14.95
CA ASN A 423 -12.45 -21.75 15.98
C ASN A 423 -13.07 -21.89 17.38
N TYR A 424 -14.40 -21.81 17.51
CA TYR A 424 -15.08 -22.07 18.78
C TYR A 424 -14.85 -23.50 19.26
N LYS A 425 -14.93 -24.49 18.35
CA LYS A 425 -14.64 -25.90 18.67
C LYS A 425 -13.19 -26.11 19.12
N ILE A 426 -12.22 -25.54 18.41
CA ILE A 426 -10.79 -25.74 18.71
C ILE A 426 -10.42 -25.15 20.09
N ASN A 427 -11.09 -24.08 20.51
CA ASN A 427 -10.90 -23.48 21.82
C ASN A 427 -11.88 -24.01 22.89
N ASN A 428 -12.70 -25.03 22.57
CA ASN A 428 -13.72 -25.61 23.45
C ASN A 428 -14.71 -24.58 24.03
N LEU A 429 -15.09 -23.57 23.25
CA LEU A 429 -15.98 -22.50 23.69
C LEU A 429 -17.44 -22.90 23.53
N GLN A 430 -18.14 -23.04 24.67
CA GLN A 430 -19.58 -23.34 24.71
C GLN A 430 -20.45 -22.08 24.86
N ASN A 431 -19.85 -20.99 25.31
CA ASN A 431 -20.49 -19.68 25.50
C ASN A 431 -20.52 -18.81 24.23
N CYS A 432 -19.97 -19.29 23.11
CA CYS A 432 -19.95 -18.57 21.85
C CYS A 432 -20.96 -19.16 20.86
N GLN A 433 -21.82 -18.29 20.32
CA GLN A 433 -22.76 -18.63 19.26
C GLN A 433 -22.60 -17.62 18.11
N ILE A 434 -22.86 -18.07 16.88
CA ILE A 434 -22.80 -17.21 15.70
C ILE A 434 -24.06 -17.33 14.85
N ILE A 435 -24.59 -16.19 14.43
CA ILE A 435 -25.69 -16.08 13.48
C ILE A 435 -25.12 -15.65 12.13
N CYS A 436 -25.24 -16.52 11.13
CA CYS A 436 -24.85 -16.22 9.76
C CYS A 436 -25.93 -15.38 9.07
N SER A 437 -25.89 -14.06 9.23
CA SER A 437 -26.85 -13.13 8.65
C SER A 437 -26.28 -11.71 8.58
N LYS A 438 -26.91 -10.84 7.80
CA LYS A 438 -26.62 -9.41 7.88
C LYS A 438 -27.09 -8.88 9.22
N VAL A 439 -26.30 -7.98 9.81
CA VAL A 439 -26.61 -7.43 11.13
C VAL A 439 -28.00 -6.81 11.13
N GLU A 440 -28.32 -6.00 10.11
CA GLU A 440 -29.60 -5.30 9.99
C GLU A 440 -30.85 -6.20 9.96
N ASP A 441 -30.71 -7.45 9.53
CA ASP A 441 -31.84 -8.38 9.35
C ASP A 441 -32.24 -9.01 10.68
N VAL A 442 -31.27 -9.28 11.56
CA VAL A 442 -31.49 -10.06 12.79
C VAL A 442 -31.37 -9.24 14.06
N ILE A 443 -30.67 -8.10 14.04
CA ILE A 443 -30.34 -7.33 15.23
C ILE A 443 -31.58 -6.89 16.02
N LYS A 444 -32.70 -6.58 15.34
CA LYS A 444 -33.95 -6.20 16.01
C LYS A 444 -34.57 -7.37 16.78
N LYS A 445 -34.54 -8.58 16.21
CA LYS A 445 -35.04 -9.79 16.85
C LYS A 445 -34.15 -10.18 18.03
N VAL A 446 -32.83 -10.22 17.80
CA VAL A 446 -31.83 -10.44 18.86
C VAL A 446 -32.02 -9.44 20.00
N ALA A 447 -32.19 -8.15 19.69
CA ALA A 447 -32.47 -7.12 20.67
C ALA A 447 -33.80 -7.31 21.42
N GLN A 448 -34.82 -7.92 20.79
CA GLN A 448 -36.08 -8.25 21.45
C GLN A 448 -35.92 -9.43 22.40
N ASP A 449 -35.20 -10.46 21.98
CA ASP A 449 -34.92 -11.63 22.82
C ASP A 449 -34.09 -11.20 24.06
N LEU A 450 -33.12 -10.30 23.86
CA LEU A 450 -32.32 -9.71 24.94
C LEU A 450 -33.10 -8.74 25.85
N LYS A 451 -34.24 -8.18 25.39
CA LYS A 451 -35.11 -7.31 26.21
C LYS A 451 -35.90 -8.08 27.27
N SER A 452 -36.06 -9.39 27.13
CA SER A 452 -36.82 -10.23 28.08
C SER A 452 -36.11 -10.44 29.42
N PHE A 453 -34.85 -10.02 29.54
CA PHE A 453 -34.07 -10.16 30.76
C PHE A 453 -34.20 -8.87 31.60
N GLU A 454 -35.01 -8.93 32.66
CA GLU A 454 -35.12 -7.85 33.66
C GLU A 454 -33.84 -7.78 34.51
N GLY A 455 -33.20 -6.60 34.55
CA GLY A 455 -31.96 -6.33 35.30
C GLY A 455 -31.05 -5.36 34.54
N LYS A 456 -30.17 -4.64 35.25
CA LYS A 456 -29.08 -3.84 34.66
C LYS A 456 -28.14 -4.78 33.89
N GLN A 457 -28.50 -5.14 32.66
CA GLN A 457 -27.71 -6.03 31.83
C GLN A 457 -26.41 -5.32 31.43
N GLN A 458 -25.30 -5.85 31.90
CA GLN A 458 -23.96 -5.46 31.48
C GLN A 458 -23.69 -6.08 30.11
N LEU A 459 -24.51 -5.71 29.11
CA LEU A 459 -24.39 -6.12 27.71
C LEU A 459 -23.60 -5.06 26.95
N MET A 460 -22.57 -5.53 26.25
CA MET A 460 -21.74 -4.71 25.37
C MET A 460 -21.91 -5.15 23.92
N ALA A 461 -22.12 -4.19 23.03
CA ALA A 461 -22.01 -4.41 21.59
C ALA A 461 -20.63 -3.96 21.10
N CYS A 462 -19.93 -4.80 20.36
CA CYS A 462 -18.67 -4.47 19.71
C CYS A 462 -18.89 -4.45 18.20
N LEU A 463 -18.48 -3.37 17.55
CA LEU A 463 -18.49 -3.23 16.10
C LEU A 463 -17.05 -3.12 15.61
N ASP A 464 -16.64 -4.04 14.74
CA ASP A 464 -15.41 -3.92 13.93
C ASP A 464 -15.77 -3.94 12.43
N PRO A 465 -16.36 -2.85 11.91
CA PRO A 465 -16.91 -2.86 10.56
C PRO A 465 -15.85 -2.62 9.48
N PRO A 466 -16.17 -2.91 8.22
CA PRO A 466 -15.34 -2.48 7.10
C PRO A 466 -15.19 -0.94 7.07
N ARG A 467 -14.23 -0.44 6.29
CA ARG A 467 -13.91 1.00 6.20
C ARG A 467 -15.13 1.89 5.95
N ALA A 468 -16.13 1.41 5.20
CA ALA A 468 -17.36 2.14 4.90
C ALA A 468 -18.29 2.37 6.12
N GLY A 469 -18.00 1.75 7.27
CA GLY A 469 -18.85 1.77 8.45
C GLY A 469 -20.03 0.80 8.33
N VAL A 470 -21.08 1.03 9.12
CA VAL A 470 -22.32 0.25 9.11
C VAL A 470 -23.51 1.07 8.64
N LEU A 471 -24.54 0.37 8.16
CA LEU A 471 -25.78 1.00 7.72
C LEU A 471 -26.55 1.64 8.89
N ASN A 472 -27.28 2.71 8.60
CA ASN A 472 -28.02 3.47 9.63
C ASN A 472 -29.07 2.64 10.38
N ASN A 473 -29.66 1.63 9.74
CA ASN A 473 -30.62 0.72 10.39
C ASN A 473 -29.96 -0.18 11.46
N VAL A 474 -28.68 -0.53 11.31
CA VAL A 474 -27.88 -1.23 12.34
C VAL A 474 -27.71 -0.31 13.55
N ILE A 475 -27.28 0.93 13.32
CA ILE A 475 -27.13 1.94 14.37
C ILE A 475 -28.45 2.18 15.10
N GLU A 476 -29.55 2.32 14.36
CA GLU A 476 -30.88 2.49 14.93
C GLU A 476 -31.29 1.29 15.80
N ALA A 477 -31.01 0.07 15.36
CA ALA A 477 -31.34 -1.13 16.12
C ALA A 477 -30.54 -1.25 17.42
N ILE A 478 -29.23 -1.00 17.37
CA ILE A 478 -28.36 -0.96 18.55
C ILE A 478 -28.88 0.10 19.54
N ARG A 479 -29.15 1.30 19.03
CA ARG A 479 -29.67 2.41 19.83
C ARG A 479 -30.99 2.08 20.52
N THR A 480 -31.92 1.44 19.80
CA THR A 480 -33.26 1.08 20.30
C THR A 480 -33.31 -0.21 21.12
N CYS A 481 -32.18 -0.92 21.23
CA CYS A 481 -32.03 -2.03 22.16
C CYS A 481 -31.77 -1.51 23.58
N LYS A 482 -32.77 -1.62 24.46
CA LYS A 482 -32.67 -1.10 25.84
C LYS A 482 -31.58 -1.78 26.67
N GLY A 483 -31.21 -3.03 26.35
CA GLY A 483 -30.19 -3.76 27.11
C GLY A 483 -28.75 -3.37 26.77
N ILE A 484 -28.50 -2.71 25.63
CA ILE A 484 -27.13 -2.32 25.25
C ILE A 484 -26.79 -1.00 25.95
N ASP A 485 -26.00 -1.06 27.01
CA ASP A 485 -25.51 0.12 27.74
C ASP A 485 -24.07 0.50 27.35
N HIS A 486 -23.35 -0.44 26.75
CA HIS A 486 -21.95 -0.27 26.39
C HIS A 486 -21.73 -0.57 24.91
N ILE A 487 -20.99 0.31 24.23
CA ILE A 487 -20.58 0.09 22.84
C ILE A 487 -19.08 0.27 22.72
N ILE A 488 -18.44 -0.71 22.08
CA ILE A 488 -17.11 -0.56 21.51
C ILE A 488 -17.28 -0.42 20.00
N TYR A 489 -16.69 0.61 19.42
CA TYR A 489 -16.60 0.78 17.97
C TYR A 489 -15.13 0.88 17.58
N ILE A 490 -14.66 -0.09 16.81
CA ILE A 490 -13.28 -0.18 16.30
C ILE A 490 -13.23 0.40 14.89
N SER A 491 -12.16 1.10 14.54
CA SER A 491 -12.06 1.73 13.23
C SER A 491 -10.62 2.01 12.80
N CYS A 492 -10.25 1.40 11.68
CA CYS A 492 -9.01 1.71 10.94
C CYS A 492 -9.08 2.99 10.10
N SER A 493 -10.28 3.58 9.96
CA SER A 493 -10.49 4.85 9.24
C SER A 493 -11.40 5.80 10.03
N PRO A 494 -10.89 6.39 11.13
CA PRO A 494 -11.69 7.19 12.05
C PRO A 494 -12.57 8.30 11.42
N PRO A 495 -12.18 8.99 10.32
CA PRO A 495 -13.06 9.95 9.68
C PRO A 495 -14.35 9.35 9.10
N GLN A 496 -14.34 8.08 8.68
CA GLN A 496 -15.49 7.43 8.04
C GLN A 496 -16.59 7.05 9.04
N VAL A 497 -16.24 6.89 10.32
CA VAL A 497 -17.20 6.46 11.36
C VAL A 497 -17.95 7.62 12.01
N ILE A 498 -17.59 8.87 11.70
CA ILE A 498 -18.18 10.07 12.32
C ILE A 498 -19.71 10.06 12.18
N ASP A 499 -20.24 9.70 11.01
CA ASP A 499 -21.69 9.69 10.80
C ASP A 499 -22.40 8.63 11.63
N ASN A 500 -21.80 7.44 11.78
CA ASN A 500 -22.33 6.41 12.67
C ASN A 500 -22.28 6.86 14.15
N LEU A 501 -21.16 7.45 14.58
CA LEU A 501 -21.04 8.01 15.93
C LEU A 501 -22.07 9.11 16.20
N ILE A 502 -22.31 10.03 15.26
CA ILE A 502 -23.35 11.07 15.38
C ILE A 502 -24.71 10.43 15.64
N GLN A 503 -25.09 9.42 14.84
CA GLN A 503 -26.39 8.75 14.95
C GLN A 503 -26.56 8.00 16.29
N LEU A 504 -25.51 7.33 16.77
CA LEU A 504 -25.50 6.72 18.11
C LEU A 504 -25.71 7.77 19.20
N CYS A 505 -25.14 8.97 19.01
CA CYS A 505 -25.07 10.02 20.02
C CYS A 505 -26.25 11.00 20.02
N LEU A 506 -27.20 10.90 19.09
CA LEU A 506 -28.35 11.80 19.05
C LEU A 506 -29.14 11.76 20.37
N PRO A 507 -29.62 12.88 20.91
CA PRO A 507 -30.45 12.85 22.12
C PRO A 507 -31.80 12.15 21.84
N GLN A 508 -32.46 11.73 22.92
CA GLN A 508 -33.81 11.18 22.82
C GLN A 508 -34.78 12.27 22.32
N SER A 509 -35.66 11.90 21.39
CA SER A 509 -36.66 12.81 20.82
C SER A 509 -37.90 12.06 20.37
N LYS A 510 -38.94 12.77 19.89
CA LYS A 510 -40.13 12.12 19.29
C LYS A 510 -39.75 11.17 18.14
N LYS A 511 -38.70 11.51 17.38
CA LYS A 511 -38.14 10.67 16.31
C LYS A 511 -37.23 9.57 16.86
N ASN A 512 -36.41 9.90 17.85
CA ASN A 512 -35.45 8.99 18.45
C ASN A 512 -35.92 8.50 19.82
N ARG A 513 -36.73 7.44 19.86
CA ARG A 513 -37.43 7.01 21.09
C ARG A 513 -36.53 6.43 22.19
N ALA A 514 -35.28 6.10 21.88
CA ALA A 514 -34.30 5.59 22.85
C ALA A 514 -33.28 6.67 23.25
N PRO A 515 -32.70 6.60 24.47
CA PRO A 515 -31.58 7.45 24.85
C PRO A 515 -30.40 7.29 23.90
N GLY A 516 -29.63 8.36 23.73
CA GLY A 516 -28.39 8.32 22.95
C GLY A 516 -27.26 7.65 23.72
N PHE A 517 -26.09 7.60 23.09
CA PHE A 517 -24.85 7.23 23.75
C PHE A 517 -23.94 8.46 23.89
N LYS A 518 -23.14 8.46 24.95
CA LYS A 518 -22.04 9.39 25.16
C LYS A 518 -20.73 8.73 24.77
N LEU A 519 -19.91 9.41 23.97
CA LEU A 519 -18.53 9.00 23.77
C LEU A 519 -17.73 9.29 25.04
N VAL A 520 -17.33 8.25 25.76
CA VAL A 520 -16.68 8.38 27.08
C VAL A 520 -15.18 8.49 26.92
N ASN A 521 -14.58 7.59 26.14
CA ASN A 521 -13.17 7.65 25.86
C ASN A 521 -12.81 7.08 24.49
N VAL A 522 -11.62 7.44 24.03
CA VAL A 522 -11.04 6.94 22.78
C VAL A 522 -9.61 6.52 23.03
N THR A 523 -9.25 5.33 22.57
CA THR A 523 -7.89 4.79 22.65
C THR A 523 -7.34 4.57 21.24
N LEU A 524 -6.16 5.12 20.98
CA LEU A 524 -5.41 4.83 19.76
C LEU A 524 -4.58 3.56 19.96
N VAL A 525 -4.61 2.65 18.99
CA VAL A 525 -3.70 1.49 18.93
C VAL A 525 -2.87 1.60 17.67
N ASP A 526 -1.55 1.61 17.81
CA ASP A 526 -0.64 1.66 16.67
C ASP A 526 -0.51 0.29 15.99
N MET A 527 -1.59 -0.14 15.34
CA MET A 527 -1.64 -1.39 14.57
C MET A 527 -0.71 -1.37 13.35
N PHE A 528 -0.35 -0.18 12.85
CA PHE A 528 0.39 -0.02 11.60
C PHE A 528 1.59 0.95 11.74
N PRO A 529 2.63 0.57 12.50
CA PRO A 529 3.84 1.38 12.62
C PRO A 529 4.46 1.59 11.24
N GLN A 530 5.20 2.70 11.08
CA GLN A 530 5.77 3.20 9.82
C GLN A 530 4.75 3.70 8.79
N THR A 531 3.46 3.65 9.09
CA THR A 531 2.40 4.19 8.24
C THR A 531 1.62 5.28 8.97
N SER A 532 0.85 6.10 8.25
CA SER A 532 -0.06 7.08 8.85
C SER A 532 -1.34 6.46 9.43
N HIS A 533 -1.59 5.17 9.21
CA HIS A 533 -2.79 4.49 9.69
C HIS A 533 -2.66 4.06 11.16
N PHE A 534 -3.78 3.96 11.84
CA PHE A 534 -3.92 3.43 13.20
C PHE A 534 -5.32 2.88 13.41
N GLU A 535 -5.49 2.04 14.43
CA GLU A 535 -6.80 1.62 14.91
C GLU A 535 -7.25 2.54 16.03
N ALA A 536 -8.54 2.88 16.06
CA ALA A 536 -9.14 3.64 17.15
C ALA A 536 -10.27 2.84 17.79
N VAL A 537 -10.22 2.71 19.12
CA VAL A 537 -11.28 2.10 19.94
C VAL A 537 -12.09 3.22 20.55
N PHE A 538 -13.31 3.43 20.04
CA PHE A 538 -14.27 4.38 20.59
C PHE A 538 -15.16 3.64 21.59
N TYR A 539 -15.10 4.04 22.85
CA TYR A 539 -15.95 3.49 23.90
C TYR A 539 -17.09 4.45 24.24
N LEU A 540 -18.32 3.97 24.07
CA LEU A 540 -19.53 4.72 24.35
C LEU A 540 -20.36 4.07 25.45
N GLU A 541 -21.01 4.91 26.25
CA GLU A 541 -21.95 4.50 27.29
C GLU A 541 -23.32 5.12 27.03
N ARG A 542 -24.38 4.41 27.37
CA ARG A 542 -25.73 4.93 27.23
C ARG A 542 -25.91 6.15 28.13
N ASP A 543 -26.38 7.23 27.53
CA ASP A 543 -26.64 8.50 28.21
C ASP A 543 -28.11 8.57 28.59
N TYR A 544 -28.42 8.14 29.81
CA TYR A 544 -29.76 8.21 30.38
C TYR A 544 -30.15 9.64 30.83
N GLY A 545 -29.24 10.60 30.77
CA GLY A 545 -29.41 11.93 31.34
C GLY A 545 -29.60 11.92 32.88
N ILE A 546 -29.92 13.09 33.43
CA ILE A 546 -30.11 13.35 34.88
C ILE A 546 -31.29 12.54 35.48
N LEU A 547 -32.12 11.88 34.66
CA LEU A 547 -33.24 11.05 35.14
C LEU A 547 -32.81 9.76 35.86
N SER A 548 -31.51 9.43 35.88
CA SER A 548 -30.98 8.24 36.57
C SER A 548 -30.55 8.46 38.03
N GLU A 549 -30.50 9.71 38.52
CA GLU A 549 -30.25 9.98 39.95
C GLU A 549 -31.52 9.92 40.82
N LEU A 550 -32.69 9.64 40.21
CA LEU A 550 -34.01 9.58 40.87
C LEU A 550 -34.73 8.22 40.71
N MET A 551 -34.06 7.19 40.15
CA MET A 551 -34.52 5.79 40.13
C MET A 551 -33.45 4.90 40.75
#